data_AF-A0A7Y3CSR1-F1
#
_entry.id   AF-A0A7Y3CSR1-F1
#
_cell.length_a   1.000
_cell.length_b   1.000
_cell.length_c   1.000
_cell.angle_alpha   90.00
_cell.angle_beta   90.00
_cell.angle_gamma   90.00
#
_symmetry.space_group_name_H-M   'P 1'
#
loop_
_entity.id
_entity.type
_entity.pdbx_description
1 polymer ?
#
loop_
_entity_poly.entity_id
_entity_poly.type
_entity_poly.pdbx_seq_one_letter_code
_entity_poly.pdbx_strand_id
1 'polypeptide(L)'
;MPPTRSPEIESVARRTLQAYAGDFETLRNLMSSDPSLRVLGFDRDEWWKGSAVFDVRQAQSEQQPEFQVRIAEVEGFEDGEFGWATVFSTIVTPDEETQLRTSMVLRIEAGVWRVVQWHNSSPVPNQQVFGVEITTTLDDLVTSILSEGNQMPVGQTTEGTMTLVFTDVVDSTPFAERVGDDKWAALVAQHEAVIGAVTASHGGTVVKFLGDGSMLAFESARAAVRTAVEIQKATLDAPFSVRIGVHTGEVQRSADDLFGLTVNKAARIAAAGDADEVMISSTTRDLIGSMDGVEIGDTKTVALKGLSDIHQISPVVWN
;
A
#
# COMPACT_ATOMS: atom_id res chain seq x y z
N MET A 1 24.63 -14.01 -3.00
CA MET A 1 24.70 -12.54 -2.82
C MET A 1 23.27 -12.03 -2.81
N PRO A 2 22.93 -10.91 -2.17
CA PRO A 2 21.61 -10.32 -2.36
C PRO A 2 21.43 -9.90 -3.84
N PRO A 3 20.21 -9.98 -4.39
CA PRO A 3 19.92 -9.47 -5.73
C PRO A 3 20.35 -8.01 -5.87
N THR A 4 20.89 -7.65 -7.02
CA THR A 4 21.37 -6.29 -7.29
C THR A 4 20.39 -5.56 -8.18
N ARG A 5 20.12 -4.28 -7.90
CA ARG A 5 19.30 -3.44 -8.79
C ARG A 5 19.98 -3.33 -10.16
N SER A 6 19.23 -3.57 -11.24
CA SER A 6 19.75 -3.66 -12.60
C SER A 6 19.08 -2.65 -13.53
N PRO A 7 19.78 -1.54 -13.89
CA PRO A 7 19.30 -0.59 -14.89
C PRO A 7 19.11 -1.21 -16.28
N GLU A 8 19.83 -2.29 -16.60
CA GLU A 8 19.70 -3.00 -17.86
C GLU A 8 18.34 -3.71 -17.94
N ILE A 9 17.95 -4.41 -16.88
CA ILE A 9 16.63 -5.03 -16.77
C ILE A 9 15.52 -3.99 -16.82
N GLU A 10 15.67 -2.88 -16.09
CA GLU A 10 14.71 -1.77 -16.16
C GLU A 10 14.55 -1.25 -17.60
N SER A 11 15.65 -1.15 -18.35
CA SER A 11 15.65 -0.75 -19.77
C SER A 11 14.95 -1.77 -20.67
N VAL A 12 15.18 -3.07 -20.46
CA VAL A 12 14.49 -4.13 -21.22
C VAL A 12 12.99 -4.11 -20.93
N ALA A 13 12.58 -3.96 -19.68
CA ALA A 13 11.18 -3.89 -19.29
C ALA A 13 10.47 -2.68 -19.93
N ARG A 14 11.10 -1.50 -19.90
CA ARG A 14 10.56 -0.29 -20.56
C ARG A 14 10.38 -0.48 -22.06
N ARG A 15 11.43 -0.98 -22.74
CA ARG A 15 11.38 -1.22 -24.19
C ARG A 15 10.33 -2.27 -24.55
N THR A 16 10.17 -3.30 -23.74
CA THR A 16 9.15 -4.34 -23.93
C THR A 16 7.75 -3.73 -23.91
N LEU A 17 7.43 -2.92 -22.89
CA LEU A 17 6.12 -2.29 -22.77
C LEU A 17 5.85 -1.21 -23.83
N GLN A 18 6.88 -0.45 -24.22
CA GLN A 18 6.74 0.52 -25.31
C GLN A 18 6.51 -0.19 -26.65
N ALA A 19 7.24 -1.27 -26.91
CA ALA A 19 7.10 -2.06 -28.13
C ALA A 19 5.74 -2.76 -28.22
N TYR A 20 5.11 -3.05 -27.09
CA TYR A 20 3.76 -3.61 -27.06
C TYR A 20 2.72 -2.74 -27.77
N ALA A 21 2.94 -1.42 -27.86
CA ALA A 21 2.06 -0.47 -28.55
C ALA A 21 2.18 -0.49 -30.08
N GLY A 22 2.80 -1.51 -30.68
CA GLY A 22 2.78 -1.73 -32.14
C GLY A 22 4.12 -2.12 -32.78
N ASP A 23 5.23 -2.13 -32.04
CA ASP A 23 6.55 -2.55 -32.53
C ASP A 23 6.81 -4.03 -32.22
N PHE A 24 6.12 -4.91 -32.96
CA PHE A 24 6.23 -6.35 -32.76
C PHE A 24 7.57 -6.95 -33.19
N GLU A 25 8.36 -6.24 -34.00
CA GLU A 25 9.72 -6.67 -34.33
C GLU A 25 10.64 -6.53 -33.11
N THR A 26 10.65 -5.35 -32.48
CA THR A 26 11.36 -5.13 -31.22
C THR A 26 10.85 -6.08 -30.14
N LEU A 27 9.54 -6.28 -30.03
CA LEU A 27 8.96 -7.17 -29.03
C LEU A 27 9.50 -8.61 -29.18
N ARG A 28 9.52 -9.18 -30.39
CA ARG A 28 10.12 -10.50 -30.63
C ARG A 28 11.61 -10.56 -30.25
N ASN A 29 12.34 -9.48 -30.52
CA ASN A 29 13.77 -9.38 -30.21
C ASN A 29 14.08 -9.20 -28.71
N LEU A 30 13.09 -8.91 -27.88
CA LEU A 30 13.24 -8.85 -26.42
C LEU A 30 12.77 -10.12 -25.72
N MET A 31 12.06 -10.99 -26.44
CA MET A 31 11.48 -12.21 -25.90
C MET A 31 12.43 -13.40 -26.10
N SER A 32 12.33 -14.35 -25.19
CA SER A 32 13.02 -15.63 -25.30
C SER A 32 12.45 -16.43 -26.48
N SER A 33 13.33 -17.15 -27.17
CA SER A 33 12.95 -18.12 -28.18
C SER A 33 12.65 -19.51 -27.60
N ASP A 34 12.85 -19.70 -26.30
CA ASP A 34 12.62 -20.96 -25.62
C ASP A 34 11.10 -21.29 -25.57
N PRO A 35 10.70 -22.55 -25.86
CA PRO A 35 9.30 -23.00 -25.69
C PRO A 35 8.72 -22.80 -24.28
N SER A 36 9.58 -22.58 -23.27
CA SER A 36 9.18 -22.25 -21.91
C SER A 36 8.61 -20.85 -21.75
N LEU A 37 8.74 -19.94 -22.74
CA LEU A 37 8.18 -18.60 -22.68
C LEU A 37 6.70 -18.64 -22.28
N ARG A 38 6.32 -17.83 -21.28
CA ARG A 38 4.92 -17.62 -20.86
C ARG A 38 4.54 -16.16 -20.97
N VAL A 39 3.42 -15.90 -21.63
CA VAL A 39 2.81 -14.56 -21.68
C VAL A 39 1.40 -14.68 -21.16
N LEU A 40 1.12 -13.96 -20.08
CA LEU A 40 -0.17 -13.91 -19.40
C LEU A 40 -0.75 -12.52 -19.58
N GLY A 41 -1.92 -12.46 -20.19
CA GLY A 41 -2.64 -11.22 -20.43
C GLY A 41 -3.72 -10.95 -19.38
N PHE A 42 -4.62 -10.03 -19.73
CA PHE A 42 -5.70 -9.55 -18.86
C PHE A 42 -6.91 -10.47 -18.85
N ASP A 43 -7.19 -11.04 -20.02
CA ASP A 43 -8.35 -11.89 -20.19
C ASP A 43 -8.05 -13.29 -19.64
N ARG A 44 -9.09 -13.96 -19.13
CA ARG A 44 -9.02 -15.29 -18.54
C ARG A 44 -8.37 -16.31 -19.49
N ASP A 45 -8.60 -16.17 -20.79
CA ASP A 45 -8.10 -17.09 -21.80
C ASP A 45 -6.75 -16.66 -22.39
N GLU A 46 -6.20 -15.52 -21.95
CA GLU A 46 -4.88 -15.03 -22.37
C GLU A 46 -3.74 -15.74 -21.61
N TRP A 47 -3.63 -17.04 -21.83
CA TRP A 47 -2.54 -17.88 -21.34
C TRP A 47 -1.74 -18.47 -22.50
N TRP A 48 -0.60 -17.83 -22.82
CA TRP A 48 0.15 -18.14 -24.03
C TRP A 48 1.48 -18.84 -23.73
N LYS A 49 1.89 -19.72 -24.67
CA LYS A 49 3.13 -20.49 -24.59
C LYS A 49 3.96 -20.27 -25.85
N GLY A 50 5.25 -20.02 -25.66
CA GLY A 50 6.20 -19.80 -26.77
C GLY A 50 5.99 -18.46 -27.47
N SER A 51 6.85 -18.17 -28.43
CA SER A 51 6.92 -16.89 -29.14
C SER A 51 5.82 -16.67 -30.19
N ALA A 52 5.08 -17.71 -30.58
CA ALA A 52 4.00 -17.63 -31.57
C ALA A 52 2.85 -16.69 -31.15
N VAL A 53 2.74 -16.38 -29.84
CA VAL A 53 1.80 -15.37 -29.32
C VAL A 53 1.95 -14.01 -30.00
N PHE A 54 3.16 -13.62 -30.40
CA PHE A 54 3.40 -12.30 -30.98
C PHE A 54 2.93 -12.21 -32.44
N ASP A 55 2.89 -13.32 -33.16
CA ASP A 55 2.32 -13.35 -34.51
C ASP A 55 0.80 -13.20 -34.46
N VAL A 56 0.16 -13.88 -33.49
CA VAL A 56 -1.27 -13.72 -33.23
C VAL A 56 -1.61 -12.30 -32.78
N ARG A 57 -0.81 -11.73 -31.87
CA ARG A 57 -0.99 -10.35 -31.39
C ARG A 57 -0.76 -9.32 -32.49
N GLN A 58 0.24 -9.50 -33.36
CA GLN A 58 0.44 -8.61 -34.50
C GLN A 58 -0.81 -8.61 -35.39
N ALA A 59 -1.34 -9.79 -35.75
CA ALA A 59 -2.55 -9.89 -36.54
C ALA A 59 -3.78 -9.26 -35.87
N GLN A 60 -3.90 -9.37 -34.54
CA GLN A 60 -4.99 -8.76 -33.77
C GLN A 60 -4.85 -7.23 -33.66
N SER A 61 -3.63 -6.71 -33.61
CA SER A 61 -3.37 -5.27 -33.49
C SER A 61 -3.91 -4.45 -34.67
N GLU A 62 -4.00 -5.06 -35.86
CA GLU A 62 -4.61 -4.42 -37.05
C GLU A 62 -6.10 -4.07 -36.84
N GLN A 63 -6.75 -4.69 -35.87
CA GLN A 63 -8.17 -4.51 -35.55
C GLN A 63 -8.38 -3.77 -34.22
N GLN A 64 -7.32 -3.43 -33.49
CA GLN A 64 -7.39 -2.75 -32.20
C GLN A 64 -7.19 -1.23 -32.36
N PRO A 65 -7.81 -0.41 -31.50
CA PRO A 65 -7.52 1.02 -31.47
C PRO A 65 -6.05 1.26 -31.11
N GLU A 66 -5.46 2.30 -31.70
CA GLU A 66 -4.13 2.75 -31.28
C GLU A 66 -4.15 3.08 -29.78
N PHE A 67 -3.10 2.64 -29.08
CA PHE A 67 -2.93 2.92 -27.67
C PHE A 67 -1.48 3.28 -27.37
N GLN A 68 -1.26 3.96 -26.26
CA GLN A 68 0.07 4.27 -25.74
C GLN A 68 0.26 3.62 -24.38
N VAL A 69 1.51 3.29 -24.04
CA VAL A 69 1.87 2.83 -22.70
C VAL A 69 2.66 3.91 -21.99
N ARG A 70 2.07 4.51 -20.95
CA ARG A 70 2.72 5.48 -20.08
C ARG A 70 3.28 4.76 -18.87
N ILE A 71 4.60 4.74 -18.72
CA ILE A 71 5.28 4.03 -17.62
C ILE A 71 5.47 4.99 -16.44
N ALA A 72 4.89 4.66 -15.29
CA ALA A 72 5.01 5.44 -14.07
C ALA A 72 6.26 5.04 -13.27
N GLU A 73 6.43 3.73 -13.03
CA GLU A 73 7.50 3.19 -12.19
C GLU A 73 8.00 1.87 -12.76
N VAL A 74 9.32 1.64 -12.68
CA VAL A 74 9.93 0.34 -12.97
C VAL A 74 10.99 0.05 -11.92
N GLU A 75 11.03 -1.18 -11.46
CA GLU A 75 12.11 -1.74 -10.67
C GLU A 75 12.62 -3.00 -11.35
N GLY A 76 13.94 -3.14 -11.43
CA GLY A 76 14.60 -4.29 -12.04
C GLY A 76 15.72 -4.81 -11.15
N PHE A 77 15.80 -6.12 -11.00
CA PHE A 77 16.84 -6.78 -10.20
C PHE A 77 17.40 -7.98 -10.94
N GLU A 78 18.68 -8.27 -10.72
CA GLU A 78 19.38 -9.43 -11.25
C GLU A 78 20.10 -10.22 -10.16
N ASP A 79 20.19 -11.53 -10.39
CA ASP A 79 21.07 -12.46 -9.68
C ASP A 79 21.61 -13.50 -10.67
N GLY A 80 22.89 -13.34 -11.04
CA GLY A 80 23.54 -14.18 -12.03
C GLY A 80 22.90 -14.06 -13.42
N GLU A 81 22.40 -15.19 -13.95
CA GLU A 81 21.79 -15.25 -15.29
C GLU A 81 20.29 -14.94 -15.28
N PHE A 82 19.69 -14.65 -14.11
CA PHE A 82 18.27 -14.41 -13.95
C PHE A 82 17.99 -12.97 -13.51
N GLY A 83 16.86 -12.46 -13.97
CA GLY A 83 16.41 -11.13 -13.70
C GLY A 83 14.90 -11.07 -13.54
N TRP A 84 14.40 -10.05 -12.86
CA TRP A 84 12.98 -9.75 -12.82
C TRP A 84 12.73 -8.26 -12.78
N ALA A 85 11.58 -7.87 -13.31
CA ALA A 85 11.12 -6.49 -13.28
C ALA A 85 9.66 -6.41 -12.86
N THR A 86 9.34 -5.35 -12.13
CA THR A 86 7.97 -4.92 -11.83
C THR A 86 7.75 -3.54 -12.45
N VAL A 87 6.59 -3.35 -13.07
CA VAL A 87 6.25 -2.07 -13.72
C VAL A 87 4.83 -1.66 -13.39
N PHE A 88 4.66 -0.40 -12.99
CA PHE A 88 3.38 0.28 -12.97
C PHE A 88 3.27 1.16 -14.21
N SER A 89 2.19 0.97 -14.97
CA SER A 89 1.96 1.71 -16.21
C SER A 89 0.48 1.95 -16.45
N THR A 90 0.17 2.84 -17.39
CA THR A 90 -1.19 3.12 -17.86
C THR A 90 -1.25 2.87 -19.36
N ILE A 91 -2.22 2.06 -19.80
CA ILE A 91 -2.62 1.96 -21.21
C ILE A 91 -3.56 3.13 -21.48
N VAL A 92 -3.24 3.93 -22.49
CA VAL A 92 -4.00 5.13 -22.87
C VAL A 92 -4.56 4.88 -24.25
N THR A 93 -5.87 4.73 -24.36
CA THR A 93 -6.61 4.73 -25.62
C THR A 93 -7.27 6.11 -25.82
N PRO A 94 -7.87 6.40 -26.99
CA PRO A 94 -8.64 7.64 -27.16
C PRO A 94 -9.80 7.81 -26.18
N ASP A 95 -10.38 6.69 -25.72
CA ASP A 95 -11.61 6.67 -24.93
C ASP A 95 -11.37 6.47 -23.43
N GLU A 96 -10.27 5.80 -23.04
CA GLU A 96 -10.05 5.39 -21.65
C GLU A 96 -8.55 5.30 -21.28
N GLU A 97 -8.25 5.56 -20.01
CA GLU A 97 -6.97 5.26 -19.39
C GLU A 97 -7.12 4.07 -18.42
N THR A 98 -6.37 2.99 -18.63
CA THR A 98 -6.44 1.77 -17.83
C THR A 98 -5.10 1.52 -17.13
N GLN A 99 -5.13 1.38 -15.80
CA GLN A 99 -3.94 1.04 -15.02
C GLN A 99 -3.51 -0.41 -15.23
N LEU A 100 -2.20 -0.63 -15.21
CA LEU A 100 -1.56 -1.90 -15.46
C LEU A 100 -0.44 -2.16 -14.44
N ARG A 101 -0.43 -3.35 -13.85
CA ARG A 101 0.74 -3.90 -13.17
C ARG A 101 1.35 -5.01 -14.00
N THR A 102 2.62 -4.87 -14.33
CA THR A 102 3.36 -5.85 -15.10
C THR A 102 4.44 -6.49 -14.26
N SER A 103 4.60 -7.80 -14.38
CA SER A 103 5.78 -8.53 -13.88
C SER A 103 6.47 -9.25 -15.04
N MET A 104 7.79 -9.20 -15.05
CA MET A 104 8.61 -9.88 -16.04
C MET A 104 9.69 -10.70 -15.35
N VAL A 105 9.96 -11.90 -15.88
CA VAL A 105 11.16 -12.67 -15.56
C VAL A 105 12.02 -12.71 -16.80
N LEU A 106 13.31 -12.46 -16.62
CA LEU A 106 14.30 -12.38 -17.67
C LEU A 106 15.41 -13.40 -17.42
N ARG A 107 16.02 -13.85 -18.52
CA ARG A 107 17.20 -14.69 -18.50
C ARG A 107 18.21 -14.19 -19.54
N ILE A 108 19.50 -14.32 -19.26
CA ILE A 108 20.54 -14.10 -20.26
C ILE A 108 20.51 -15.23 -21.30
N GLU A 109 20.31 -14.88 -22.56
CA GLU A 109 20.46 -15.77 -23.72
C GLU A 109 21.53 -15.19 -24.65
N ALA A 110 22.62 -15.93 -24.86
CA ALA A 110 23.75 -15.49 -25.67
C ALA A 110 24.27 -14.06 -25.31
N GLY A 111 24.27 -13.73 -24.02
CA GLY A 111 24.74 -12.44 -23.50
C GLY A 111 23.71 -11.30 -23.54
N VAL A 112 22.45 -11.59 -23.87
CA VAL A 112 21.38 -10.59 -23.93
C VAL A 112 20.24 -11.00 -23.01
N TRP A 113 19.72 -10.07 -22.21
CA TRP A 113 18.51 -10.30 -21.43
C TRP A 113 17.29 -10.51 -22.32
N ARG A 114 16.64 -11.65 -22.15
CA ARG A 114 15.39 -12.02 -22.81
C ARG A 114 14.30 -12.25 -21.80
N VAL A 115 13.12 -11.72 -22.07
CA VAL A 115 11.93 -11.98 -21.26
C VAL A 115 11.50 -13.43 -21.49
N VAL A 116 11.50 -14.23 -20.42
CA VAL A 116 11.06 -15.64 -20.40
C VAL A 116 9.67 -15.79 -19.79
N GLN A 117 9.23 -14.79 -19.03
CA GLN A 117 7.86 -14.70 -18.55
C GLN A 117 7.42 -13.25 -18.53
N TRP A 118 6.20 -13.01 -19.00
CA TRP A 118 5.55 -11.71 -18.92
C TRP A 118 4.12 -11.92 -18.43
N HIS A 119 3.73 -11.18 -17.39
CA HIS A 119 2.38 -11.17 -16.88
C HIS A 119 1.88 -9.74 -16.68
N ASN A 120 0.75 -9.46 -17.32
CA ASN A 120 0.00 -8.22 -17.19
C ASN A 120 -1.22 -8.46 -16.30
N SER A 121 -1.46 -7.58 -15.35
CA SER A 121 -2.67 -7.61 -14.53
C SER A 121 -3.32 -6.23 -14.48
N SER A 122 -4.62 -6.20 -14.76
CA SER A 122 -5.45 -5.04 -14.45
C SER A 122 -5.75 -5.08 -12.95
N PRO A 123 -5.44 -4.02 -12.19
CA PRO A 123 -5.85 -3.96 -10.81
C PRO A 123 -7.38 -3.84 -10.77
N VAL A 124 -8.05 -4.90 -10.31
CA VAL A 124 -9.46 -4.84 -9.94
C VAL A 124 -9.50 -4.63 -8.43
N PRO A 125 -10.26 -3.64 -7.93
CA PRO A 125 -10.45 -3.46 -6.50
C PRO A 125 -10.94 -4.77 -5.88
N ASN A 126 -10.39 -5.13 -4.72
CA ASN A 126 -10.74 -6.41 -4.10
C ASN A 126 -12.22 -6.51 -3.74
N GLN A 127 -12.87 -5.37 -3.45
CA GLN A 127 -14.32 -5.25 -3.32
C GLN A 127 -15.09 -5.83 -4.50
N GLN A 128 -14.62 -5.59 -5.72
CA GLN A 128 -15.29 -6.07 -6.94
C GLN A 128 -15.04 -7.56 -7.18
N VAL A 129 -13.87 -8.08 -6.81
CA VAL A 129 -13.53 -9.50 -7.02
C VAL A 129 -14.21 -10.40 -5.99
N PHE A 130 -14.24 -9.97 -4.73
CA PHE A 130 -14.65 -10.81 -3.62
C PHE A 130 -15.97 -10.38 -2.99
N GLY A 131 -16.59 -9.29 -3.45
CA GLY A 131 -17.81 -8.72 -2.86
C GLY A 131 -17.57 -8.08 -1.49
N VAL A 132 -16.33 -8.12 -1.01
CA VAL A 132 -15.83 -7.56 0.24
C VAL A 132 -14.49 -6.89 -0.09
N GLU A 133 -14.19 -5.75 0.53
CA GLU A 133 -12.84 -5.16 0.43
C GLU A 133 -11.84 -6.14 1.04
N ILE A 134 -11.24 -7.03 0.24
CA ILE A 134 -10.07 -7.83 0.66
C ILE A 134 -8.84 -6.96 0.48
N THR A 135 -8.62 -5.97 1.31
CA THR A 135 -7.36 -5.23 1.31
C THR A 135 -6.70 -5.36 2.67
N THR A 136 -5.37 -5.40 2.68
CA THR A 136 -4.60 -5.05 3.87
C THR A 136 -5.01 -3.62 4.23
N THR A 137 -5.98 -3.54 5.13
CA THR A 137 -6.78 -2.41 5.65
C THR A 137 -6.06 -1.07 5.68
N LEU A 138 -4.75 -1.06 5.92
CA LEU A 138 -3.99 0.16 6.05
C LEU A 138 -3.54 0.84 4.73
N ASP A 139 -3.34 0.08 3.65
CA ASP A 139 -2.97 0.65 2.34
C ASP A 139 -4.15 1.36 1.69
N ASP A 140 -5.36 0.82 1.84
CA ASP A 140 -6.61 1.49 1.45
C ASP A 140 -7.00 2.59 2.43
N LEU A 141 -6.70 2.47 3.73
CA LEU A 141 -6.86 3.59 4.68
C LEU A 141 -6.01 4.80 4.25
N VAL A 142 -4.76 4.58 3.84
CA VAL A 142 -3.92 5.67 3.31
C VAL A 142 -4.48 6.16 1.96
N THR A 143 -4.92 5.26 1.10
CA THR A 143 -5.40 5.62 -0.25
C THR A 143 -6.76 6.33 -0.23
N SER A 144 -7.69 5.93 0.64
CA SER A 144 -9.00 6.54 0.81
C SER A 144 -8.87 7.95 1.37
N ILE A 145 -8.05 8.13 2.43
CA ILE A 145 -7.67 9.45 2.97
C ILE A 145 -7.06 10.35 1.89
N LEU A 146 -6.19 9.81 1.03
CA LEU A 146 -5.55 10.58 -0.04
C LEU A 146 -6.49 10.88 -1.22
N SER A 147 -7.45 9.98 -1.50
CA SER A 147 -8.38 10.12 -2.62
C SER A 147 -9.54 11.08 -2.31
N GLU A 148 -10.04 11.10 -1.07
CA GLU A 148 -11.03 12.07 -0.60
C GLU A 148 -10.45 13.50 -0.55
N GLY A 149 -9.13 13.63 -0.34
CA GLY A 149 -8.42 14.91 -0.31
C GLY A 149 -8.26 15.63 -1.66
N ASN A 150 -8.68 15.05 -2.78
CA ASN A 150 -8.41 15.61 -4.11
C ASN A 150 -9.59 16.40 -4.74
N GLN A 151 -10.68 16.64 -3.99
CA GLN A 151 -11.79 17.47 -4.46
C GLN A 151 -12.33 18.42 -3.38
N MET A 152 -11.63 19.52 -3.05
CA MET A 152 -12.26 20.64 -2.34
C MET A 152 -11.71 22.03 -2.76
N PRO A 153 -12.52 23.10 -2.65
CA PRO A 153 -12.21 24.44 -3.16
C PRO A 153 -11.11 25.13 -2.35
N VAL A 154 -10.29 25.92 -3.05
CA VAL A 154 -9.28 26.80 -2.44
C VAL A 154 -9.96 27.84 -1.54
N GLY A 155 -9.97 27.60 -0.23
CA GLY A 155 -10.39 28.58 0.77
C GLY A 155 -10.85 27.95 2.09
N GLN A 156 -10.07 28.18 3.16
CA GLN A 156 -10.28 27.79 4.57
C GLN A 156 -9.66 26.46 5.04
N THR A 157 -8.36 26.27 4.82
CA THR A 157 -7.57 25.34 5.65
C THR A 157 -6.83 26.10 6.74
N THR A 158 -6.85 25.61 7.97
CA THR A 158 -5.98 26.12 9.04
C THR A 158 -4.83 25.13 9.23
N GLU A 159 -3.59 25.62 9.21
CA GLU A 159 -2.41 24.81 9.54
C GLU A 159 -2.29 24.67 11.07
N GLY A 160 -1.96 23.48 11.54
CA GLY A 160 -1.75 23.22 12.96
C GLY A 160 -0.94 21.95 13.20
N THR A 161 -0.20 21.92 14.31
CA THR A 161 0.47 20.69 14.77
C THR A 161 -0.54 19.82 15.52
N MET A 162 -0.71 18.59 15.07
CA MET A 162 -1.59 17.60 15.70
C MET A 162 -0.83 16.29 15.89
N THR A 163 -1.27 15.50 16.86
CA THR A 163 -0.87 14.11 17.02
C THR A 163 -1.99 13.20 16.53
N LEU A 164 -1.68 12.37 15.55
CA LEU A 164 -2.59 11.42 14.94
C LEU A 164 -2.34 10.03 15.52
N VAL A 165 -3.41 9.31 15.81
CA VAL A 165 -3.39 7.90 16.19
C VAL A 165 -4.16 7.12 15.13
N PHE A 166 -3.52 6.08 14.61
CA PHE A 166 -4.15 5.11 13.72
C PHE A 166 -4.24 3.77 14.43
N THR A 167 -5.40 3.15 14.41
CA THR A 167 -5.62 1.77 14.90
C THR A 167 -6.06 0.89 13.76
N ASP A 168 -5.72 -0.38 13.83
CA ASP A 168 -6.06 -1.36 12.80
C ASP A 168 -6.12 -2.77 13.41
N VAL A 169 -7.13 -3.56 13.05
CA VAL A 169 -7.25 -4.95 13.54
C VAL A 169 -6.36 -5.86 12.71
N VAL A 170 -5.50 -6.63 13.38
CA VAL A 170 -4.58 -7.55 12.71
C VAL A 170 -5.33 -8.77 12.17
N ASP A 171 -5.02 -9.14 10.92
CA ASP A 171 -5.61 -10.26 10.21
C ASP A 171 -7.15 -10.26 10.26
N SER A 172 -7.74 -9.07 10.15
CA SER A 172 -9.19 -8.88 10.27
C SER A 172 -9.99 -9.61 9.20
N THR A 173 -9.51 -9.65 7.94
CA THR A 173 -10.23 -10.35 6.87
C THR A 173 -10.28 -11.87 7.08
N PRO A 174 -9.16 -12.58 7.33
CA PRO A 174 -9.23 -14.00 7.71
C PRO A 174 -10.05 -14.25 8.97
N PHE A 175 -10.00 -13.32 9.93
CA PHE A 175 -10.78 -13.42 11.16
C PHE A 175 -12.28 -13.31 10.89
N ALA A 176 -12.70 -12.32 10.10
CA ALA A 176 -14.08 -12.07 9.70
C ALA A 176 -14.67 -13.28 8.95
N GLU A 177 -13.93 -13.83 7.97
CA GLU A 177 -14.33 -15.04 7.24
C GLU A 177 -14.59 -16.23 8.18
N ARG A 178 -13.74 -16.39 9.20
CA ARG A 178 -13.86 -17.47 10.18
C ARG A 178 -15.04 -17.32 11.14
N VAL A 179 -15.36 -16.09 11.56
CA VAL A 179 -16.41 -15.83 12.57
C VAL A 179 -17.79 -15.51 11.98
N GLY A 180 -17.83 -15.15 10.69
CA GLY A 180 -19.02 -14.72 9.97
C GLY A 180 -19.36 -13.24 10.17
N ASP A 181 -19.95 -12.64 9.13
CA ASP A 181 -20.17 -11.18 9.01
C ASP A 181 -20.94 -10.57 10.19
N ASP A 182 -22.04 -11.20 10.63
CA ASP A 182 -22.86 -10.68 11.74
C ASP A 182 -22.06 -10.56 13.04
N LYS A 183 -21.23 -11.58 13.32
CA LYS A 183 -20.41 -11.61 14.53
C LYS A 183 -19.23 -10.65 14.42
N TRP A 184 -18.66 -10.53 13.22
CA TRP A 184 -17.61 -9.55 12.95
C TRP A 184 -18.13 -8.12 13.13
N ALA A 185 -19.27 -7.78 12.55
CA ALA A 185 -19.89 -6.46 12.68
C ALA A 185 -20.19 -6.10 14.14
N ALA A 186 -20.66 -7.06 14.95
CA ALA A 186 -20.88 -6.84 16.38
C ALA A 186 -19.58 -6.58 17.16
N LEU A 187 -18.51 -7.30 16.81
CA LEU A 187 -17.18 -7.11 17.42
C LEU A 187 -16.57 -5.77 17.06
N VAL A 188 -16.65 -5.36 15.79
CA VAL A 188 -16.19 -4.05 15.32
C VAL A 188 -16.96 -2.93 16.01
N ALA A 189 -18.30 -2.99 16.05
CA ALA A 189 -19.11 -1.96 16.71
C ALA A 189 -18.79 -1.83 18.21
N GLN A 190 -18.51 -2.95 18.90
CA GLN A 190 -18.05 -2.91 20.29
C GLN A 190 -16.69 -2.23 20.42
N HIS A 191 -15.76 -2.50 19.51
CA HIS A 191 -14.44 -1.90 19.48
C HIS A 191 -14.49 -0.39 19.19
N GLU A 192 -15.29 0.03 18.19
CA GLU A 192 -15.53 1.45 17.88
C GLU A 192 -16.10 2.22 19.07
N ALA A 193 -17.04 1.61 19.81
CA ALA A 193 -17.59 2.22 21.03
C ALA A 193 -16.52 2.42 22.12
N VAL A 194 -15.61 1.46 22.29
CA VAL A 194 -14.46 1.58 23.20
C VAL A 194 -13.52 2.70 22.74
N ILE A 195 -13.14 2.71 21.46
CA ILE A 195 -12.28 3.75 20.88
C ILE A 195 -12.91 5.14 21.10
N GLY A 196 -14.20 5.30 20.80
CA GLY A 196 -14.90 6.57 20.99
C GLY A 196 -14.89 7.04 22.43
N ALA A 197 -15.16 6.14 23.38
CA ALA A 197 -15.16 6.46 24.82
C ALA A 197 -13.77 6.87 25.33
N VAL A 198 -12.73 6.08 25.01
CA VAL A 198 -11.35 6.36 25.43
C VAL A 198 -10.81 7.63 24.78
N THR A 199 -11.10 7.85 23.50
CA THR A 199 -10.70 9.07 22.77
C THR A 199 -11.29 10.31 23.43
N ALA A 200 -12.59 10.28 23.73
CA ALA A 200 -13.27 11.39 24.38
C ALA A 200 -12.73 11.66 25.81
N SER A 201 -12.40 10.63 26.58
CA SER A 201 -11.87 10.80 27.94
C SER A 201 -10.50 11.46 28.00
N HIS A 202 -9.70 11.37 26.93
CA HIS A 202 -8.40 12.04 26.81
C HIS A 202 -8.45 13.35 26.00
N GLY A 203 -9.65 13.84 25.68
CA GLY A 203 -9.84 15.10 24.96
C GLY A 203 -9.43 15.04 23.48
N GLY A 204 -9.43 13.85 22.88
CA GLY A 204 -9.24 13.68 21.44
C GLY A 204 -10.54 13.71 20.67
N THR A 205 -10.41 13.68 19.35
CA THR A 205 -11.52 13.56 18.42
C THR A 205 -11.33 12.32 17.57
N VAL A 206 -12.38 11.50 17.43
CA VAL A 206 -12.44 10.49 16.37
C VAL A 206 -12.68 11.24 15.07
N VAL A 207 -11.71 11.23 14.16
CA VAL A 207 -11.85 11.86 12.85
C VAL A 207 -12.78 11.02 12.00
N LYS A 208 -12.48 9.72 11.88
CA LYS A 208 -13.31 8.75 11.16
C LYS A 208 -12.98 7.32 11.56
N PHE A 209 -13.96 6.44 11.43
CA PHE A 209 -13.79 4.98 11.41
C PHE A 209 -13.71 4.52 9.95
N LEU A 210 -12.86 3.53 9.68
CA LEU A 210 -12.58 3.01 8.33
C LEU A 210 -12.61 1.49 8.37
N GLY A 211 -13.82 0.91 8.32
CA GLY A 211 -14.02 -0.53 8.49
C GLY A 211 -13.70 -0.94 9.92
N ASP A 212 -12.56 -1.60 10.10
CA ASP A 212 -12.01 -2.08 11.37
C ASP A 212 -10.82 -1.24 11.88
N GLY A 213 -10.42 -0.23 11.11
CA GLY A 213 -9.44 0.78 11.51
C GLY A 213 -10.08 2.08 11.98
N SER A 214 -9.28 2.91 12.67
CA SER A 214 -9.73 4.25 13.10
C SER A 214 -8.63 5.29 12.98
N MET A 215 -9.06 6.54 12.75
CA MET A 215 -8.20 7.72 12.78
C MET A 215 -8.65 8.67 13.88
N LEU A 216 -7.74 8.96 14.80
CA LEU A 216 -7.96 9.83 15.95
C LEU A 216 -6.99 11.01 15.91
N ALA A 217 -7.43 12.15 16.41
CA ALA A 217 -6.64 13.37 16.43
C ALA A 217 -6.61 14.01 17.82
N PHE A 218 -5.43 14.46 18.24
CA PHE A 218 -5.16 15.08 19.53
C PHE A 218 -4.25 16.28 19.36
N GLU A 219 -4.49 17.35 20.11
CA GLU A 219 -3.52 18.46 20.23
C GLU A 219 -2.28 18.06 21.06
N SER A 220 -2.46 17.11 22.00
CA SER A 220 -1.40 16.65 22.91
C SER A 220 -0.86 15.28 22.52
N ALA A 221 0.46 15.19 22.27
CA ALA A 221 1.14 13.92 22.02
C ALA A 221 1.03 12.94 23.20
N ARG A 222 1.06 13.46 24.44
CA ARG A 222 0.91 12.62 25.64
C ARG A 222 -0.49 12.04 25.74
N ALA A 223 -1.52 12.82 25.42
CA ALA A 223 -2.90 12.34 25.41
C ALA A 223 -3.09 11.24 24.37
N ALA A 224 -2.59 11.45 23.14
CA ALA A 224 -2.62 10.45 22.08
C ALA A 224 -1.99 9.11 22.50
N VAL A 225 -0.81 9.14 23.13
CA VAL A 225 -0.13 7.92 23.60
C VAL A 225 -0.87 7.25 24.76
N ARG A 226 -1.48 8.00 25.70
CA ARG A 226 -2.35 7.40 26.73
C ARG A 226 -3.54 6.68 26.11
N THR A 227 -4.23 7.35 25.18
CA THR A 227 -5.36 6.77 24.45
C THR A 227 -4.95 5.48 23.75
N ALA A 228 -3.83 5.48 23.02
CA ALA A 228 -3.32 4.29 22.33
C ALA A 228 -3.10 3.12 23.30
N VAL A 229 -2.44 3.37 24.44
CA VAL A 229 -2.21 2.35 25.48
C VAL A 229 -3.53 1.85 26.08
N GLU A 230 -4.50 2.73 26.33
CA GLU A 230 -5.80 2.32 26.89
C GLU A 230 -6.65 1.53 25.90
N ILE A 231 -6.63 1.88 24.61
CA ILE A 231 -7.27 1.09 23.54
C ILE A 231 -6.63 -0.31 23.50
N GLN A 232 -5.29 -0.38 23.57
CA GLN A 232 -4.59 -1.66 23.56
C GLN A 232 -4.97 -2.53 24.76
N LYS A 233 -5.03 -1.96 25.96
CA LYS A 233 -5.47 -2.66 27.18
C LYS A 233 -6.91 -3.14 27.08
N ALA A 234 -7.81 -2.33 26.53
CA ALA A 234 -9.21 -2.69 26.35
C ALA A 234 -9.40 -3.81 25.31
N THR A 235 -8.42 -4.04 24.45
CA THR A 235 -8.43 -5.07 23.40
C THR A 235 -7.86 -6.41 23.89
N LEU A 236 -7.22 -6.48 25.07
CA LEU A 236 -6.66 -7.73 25.62
C LEU A 236 -7.68 -8.85 25.79
N ASP A 237 -8.94 -8.52 26.06
CA ASP A 237 -10.04 -9.48 26.21
C ASP A 237 -10.79 -9.73 24.88
N ALA A 238 -10.40 -9.05 23.80
CA ALA A 238 -11.01 -9.20 22.48
C ALA A 238 -10.47 -10.46 21.77
N PRO A 239 -11.26 -11.08 20.86
CA PRO A 239 -10.82 -12.25 20.12
C PRO A 239 -9.88 -11.92 18.94
N PHE A 240 -9.41 -10.68 18.84
CA PHE A 240 -8.53 -10.16 17.80
C PHE A 240 -7.48 -9.24 18.43
N SER A 241 -6.35 -9.07 17.75
CA SER A 241 -5.29 -8.14 18.14
C SER A 241 -5.41 -6.85 17.35
N VAL A 242 -4.95 -5.74 17.92
CA VAL A 242 -4.90 -4.43 17.25
C VAL A 242 -3.45 -3.97 17.20
N ARG A 243 -3.09 -3.30 16.12
CA ARG A 243 -1.83 -2.55 16.02
C ARG A 243 -2.14 -1.06 15.98
N ILE A 244 -1.30 -0.26 16.62
CA ILE A 244 -1.53 1.18 16.77
C ILE A 244 -0.29 1.96 16.38
N GLY A 245 -0.46 3.04 15.62
CA GLY A 245 0.61 3.96 15.24
C GLY A 245 0.30 5.39 15.67
N VAL A 246 1.30 6.10 16.19
CA VAL A 246 1.16 7.48 16.65
C VAL A 246 2.24 8.36 16.03
N HIS A 247 1.82 9.48 15.45
CA HIS A 247 2.72 10.47 14.88
C HIS A 247 2.25 11.89 15.11
N THR A 248 3.18 12.77 15.46
CA THR A 248 2.96 14.20 15.63
C THR A 248 3.60 14.97 14.50
N GLY A 249 2.85 15.87 13.86
CA GLY A 249 3.33 16.70 12.77
C GLY A 249 2.31 17.77 12.36
N GLU A 250 2.68 18.57 11.37
CA GLU A 250 1.79 19.58 10.80
C GLU A 250 0.72 18.94 9.92
N VAL A 251 -0.52 19.34 10.11
CA VAL A 251 -1.67 18.88 9.31
C VAL A 251 -2.39 20.08 8.73
N GLN A 252 -2.94 19.88 7.53
CA GLN A 252 -3.91 20.82 6.96
C GLN A 252 -5.29 20.38 7.41
N ARG A 253 -5.99 21.24 8.15
CA ARG A 253 -7.33 20.97 8.67
C ARG A 253 -8.39 21.63 7.80
N SER A 254 -9.35 20.83 7.34
CA SER A 254 -10.66 21.29 6.86
C SER A 254 -11.73 20.91 7.89
N ALA A 255 -12.92 21.51 7.84
CA ALA A 255 -13.94 21.49 8.89
C ALA A 255 -14.07 20.14 9.65
N ASP A 256 -14.05 19.01 8.93
CA ASP A 256 -14.20 17.66 9.48
C ASP A 256 -13.08 16.68 9.08
N ASP A 257 -11.98 17.14 8.46
CA ASP A 257 -10.94 16.22 7.95
C ASP A 257 -9.51 16.77 8.06
N LEU A 258 -8.54 15.85 8.06
CA LEU A 258 -7.11 16.13 8.19
C LEU A 258 -6.35 15.55 6.99
N PHE A 259 -5.52 16.37 6.38
CA PHE A 259 -4.74 16.00 5.19
C PHE A 259 -3.26 16.30 5.34
N GLY A 260 -2.46 15.66 4.49
CA GLY A 260 -1.05 15.92 4.30
C GLY A 260 -0.13 14.77 4.68
N LEU A 261 1.17 15.01 4.54
CA LEU A 261 2.23 14.02 4.73
C LEU A 261 2.20 13.38 6.13
N THR A 262 1.81 14.15 7.16
CA THR A 262 1.68 13.68 8.54
C THR A 262 0.66 12.56 8.68
N VAL A 263 -0.46 12.62 7.95
CA VAL A 263 -1.49 11.58 7.98
C VAL A 263 -0.96 10.28 7.39
N ASN A 264 -0.34 10.37 6.21
CA ASN A 264 0.31 9.23 5.57
C ASN A 264 1.35 8.60 6.48
N LYS A 265 2.21 9.41 7.10
CA LYS A 265 3.26 8.92 7.98
C LYS A 265 2.71 8.24 9.23
N ALA A 266 1.66 8.81 9.85
CA ALA A 266 1.01 8.20 11.01
C ALA A 266 0.45 6.80 10.69
N ALA A 267 -0.26 6.68 9.57
CA ALA A 267 -0.76 5.40 9.10
C ALA A 267 0.39 4.42 8.80
N ARG A 268 1.45 4.85 8.10
CA ARG A 268 2.60 3.98 7.83
C ARG A 268 3.32 3.50 9.09
N ILE A 269 3.33 4.29 10.15
CA ILE A 269 3.87 3.89 11.45
C ILE A 269 2.99 2.79 12.08
N ALA A 270 1.67 2.90 11.99
CA ALA A 270 0.77 1.84 12.46
C ALA A 270 1.00 0.52 11.69
N ALA A 271 1.18 0.59 10.35
CA ALA A 271 1.46 -0.59 9.51
C ALA A 271 2.74 -1.32 9.88
N ALA A 272 3.74 -0.57 10.35
CA ALA A 272 5.04 -1.11 10.71
C ALA A 272 5.04 -1.77 12.10
N GLY A 273 3.96 -1.65 12.86
CA GLY A 273 3.77 -2.35 14.14
C GLY A 273 3.26 -3.77 13.95
N ASP A 274 3.72 -4.66 14.83
CA ASP A 274 3.19 -6.02 14.96
C ASP A 274 1.87 -6.04 15.75
N ALA A 275 1.24 -7.21 15.84
CA ALA A 275 0.05 -7.40 16.68
C ALA A 275 0.31 -6.98 18.13
N ASP A 276 -0.64 -6.23 18.68
CA ASP A 276 -0.63 -5.71 20.04
C ASP A 276 0.47 -4.69 20.36
N GLU A 277 1.16 -4.18 19.34
CA GLU A 277 2.14 -3.10 19.48
C GLU A 277 1.52 -1.71 19.30
N VAL A 278 2.02 -0.77 20.10
CA VAL A 278 1.84 0.67 19.91
C VAL A 278 3.17 1.25 19.43
N MET A 279 3.22 1.73 18.20
CA MET A 279 4.42 2.32 17.59
C MET A 279 4.32 3.85 17.55
N ILE A 280 5.39 4.54 17.95
CA ILE A 280 5.47 6.00 17.89
C ILE A 280 6.62 6.47 16.99
N SER A 281 6.41 7.60 16.29
CA SER A 281 7.49 8.30 15.59
C SER A 281 8.54 8.89 16.54
N SER A 282 9.74 9.17 16.02
CA SER A 282 10.77 9.95 16.76
C SER A 282 10.24 11.30 17.25
N THR A 283 9.49 12.03 16.41
CA THR A 283 8.89 13.33 16.78
C THR A 283 7.94 13.18 17.98
N THR A 284 7.07 12.17 17.96
CA THR A 284 6.14 11.90 19.07
C THR A 284 6.91 11.51 20.33
N ARG A 285 7.93 10.64 20.20
CA ARG A 285 8.81 10.25 21.30
C ARG A 285 9.45 11.46 21.99
N ASP A 286 9.99 12.39 21.21
CA ASP A 286 10.65 13.58 21.75
C ASP A 286 9.64 14.49 22.49
N LEU A 287 8.42 14.64 21.96
CA LEU A 287 7.38 15.47 22.54
C LEU A 287 6.75 14.88 23.82
N ILE A 288 6.61 13.55 23.91
CA ILE A 288 6.10 12.93 25.13
C ILE A 288 7.13 12.91 26.25
N GLY A 289 8.43 12.90 25.95
CA GLY A 289 9.49 12.81 26.95
C GLY A 289 9.26 11.65 27.93
N SER A 290 9.57 11.86 29.21
CA SER A 290 9.23 10.89 30.27
C SER A 290 7.75 10.97 30.64
N MET A 291 7.11 9.81 30.77
CA MET A 291 5.67 9.71 30.99
C MET A 291 5.35 8.52 31.88
N ASP A 292 4.62 8.77 32.97
CA ASP A 292 4.30 7.71 33.95
C ASP A 292 3.44 6.60 33.34
N GLY A 293 3.85 5.36 33.60
CA GLY A 293 3.21 4.14 33.10
C GLY A 293 3.50 3.81 31.64
N VAL A 294 4.45 4.52 31.02
CA VAL A 294 4.85 4.37 29.62
C VAL A 294 6.37 4.30 29.55
N GLU A 295 6.90 3.19 29.05
CA GLU A 295 8.31 3.04 28.71
C GLU A 295 8.47 2.99 27.19
N ILE A 296 9.62 3.44 26.69
CA ILE A 296 9.91 3.42 25.26
C ILE A 296 10.94 2.33 25.03
N GLY A 297 10.57 1.32 24.25
CA GLY A 297 11.45 0.21 23.90
C GLY A 297 12.46 0.59 22.82
N ASP A 298 13.17 -0.42 22.32
CA ASP A 298 14.27 -0.23 21.38
C ASP A 298 13.79 0.36 20.05
N THR A 299 14.41 1.48 19.66
CA THR A 299 14.09 2.17 18.41
C THR A 299 14.49 1.33 17.21
N LYS A 300 13.53 1.14 16.29
CA LYS A 300 13.71 0.48 15.00
C LYS A 300 13.87 1.54 13.91
N THR A 301 14.70 1.22 12.93
CA THR A 301 14.97 2.06 11.76
C THR A 301 14.32 1.39 10.55
N VAL A 302 13.34 2.04 9.92
CA VAL A 302 12.46 1.46 8.92
C VAL A 302 12.31 2.34 7.68
N ALA A 303 12.20 1.74 6.50
CA ALA A 303 11.72 2.42 5.30
C ALA A 303 10.18 2.35 5.30
N LEU A 304 9.50 3.49 5.20
CA LEU A 304 8.04 3.54 5.15
C LEU A 304 7.59 3.71 3.69
N LYS A 305 6.70 2.83 3.22
CA LYS A 305 6.21 2.83 1.84
C LYS A 305 5.66 4.21 1.43
N GLY A 306 6.17 4.74 0.32
CA GLY A 306 5.73 6.02 -0.25
C GLY A 306 6.30 7.27 0.45
N LEU A 307 7.17 7.11 1.45
CA LEU A 307 7.91 8.20 2.07
C LEU A 307 9.39 8.12 1.68
N SER A 308 9.99 9.29 1.45
CA SER A 308 11.44 9.39 1.31
C SER A 308 12.11 9.16 2.66
N ASP A 309 13.39 8.79 2.62
CA ASP A 309 14.25 8.59 3.78
C ASP A 309 13.94 7.35 4.63
N ILE A 310 14.83 7.12 5.57
CA ILE A 310 14.69 6.08 6.59
C ILE A 310 14.16 6.74 7.86
N HIS A 311 13.15 6.14 8.47
CA HIS A 311 12.48 6.68 9.65
C HIS A 311 12.82 5.87 10.90
N GLN A 312 12.81 6.55 12.04
CA GLN A 312 12.93 5.91 13.35
C GLN A 312 11.56 5.83 14.01
N ILE A 313 11.19 4.62 14.43
CA ILE A 313 9.97 4.34 15.18
C ILE A 313 10.34 3.57 16.44
N SER A 314 9.60 3.77 17.53
CA SER A 314 9.86 3.07 18.79
C SER A 314 8.57 2.45 19.32
N PRO A 315 8.62 1.22 19.86
CA PRO A 315 7.47 0.65 20.54
C PRO A 315 7.26 1.34 21.88
N VAL A 316 6.00 1.56 22.24
CA VAL A 316 5.58 1.93 23.58
C VAL A 316 5.33 0.65 24.36
N VAL A 317 6.08 0.49 25.44
CA VAL A 317 5.90 -0.59 26.42
C VAL A 317 4.99 -0.06 27.52
N TRP A 318 3.92 -0.82 27.79
CA TRP A 318 2.90 -0.47 28.75
C TRP A 318 2.66 -1.66 29.69
N ASN A 319 2.60 -1.38 30.99
CA ASN A 319 2.33 -2.37 32.05
C ASN A 319 0.84 -2.41 32.41
#